data_AF-A0A6L6CX02-F1
#
_entry.id   AF-A0A6L6CX02-F1
#
_cell.length_a   1.000
_cell.length_b   1.000
_cell.length_c   1.000
_cell.angle_alpha   90.00
_cell.angle_beta   90.00
_cell.angle_gamma   90.00
#
_symmetry.space_group_name_H-M   'P 1'
#
loop_
_entity.id
_entity.type
_entity.pdbx_description
1 polymer ?
#
loop_
_entity_poly.entity_id
_entity_poly.type
_entity_poly.pdbx_seq_one_letter_code
_entity_poly.pdbx_strand_id
1 'polypeptide(L)'
;MSDASHEVTLSEGLATTRSIRRYLPEPIPEDVLRDILFGATRAPSGSNRQPFRFMVFTDTEKSKQVKALIAQGAQTLWNFKRANDGYDAGSGSEENSPKTRMANTMENYVENFAEVPVL
;
A
#
# COMPACT_ATOMS: atom_id res chain seq x y z
N MET A 1 -9.71 8.57 -32.33
CA MET A 1 -8.39 7.91 -32.38
C MET A 1 -8.50 6.75 -31.41
N SER A 2 -8.50 5.51 -31.91
CA SER A 2 -8.66 4.35 -31.04
C SER A 2 -7.43 4.22 -30.17
N ASP A 3 -7.65 4.18 -28.86
CA ASP A 3 -6.64 3.88 -27.86
C ASP A 3 -6.06 2.50 -28.20
N ALA A 4 -4.82 2.48 -28.69
CA ALA A 4 -4.12 1.24 -28.95
C ALA A 4 -3.82 0.63 -27.58
N SER A 5 -4.61 -0.38 -27.19
CA SER A 5 -4.43 -1.13 -25.95
C SER A 5 -2.98 -1.57 -25.83
N HIS A 6 -2.23 -0.92 -24.95
CA HIS A 6 -0.88 -1.31 -24.63
C HIS A 6 -0.95 -2.65 -23.90
N GLU A 7 -0.62 -3.75 -24.58
CA GLU A 7 -0.48 -5.05 -23.91
C GLU A 7 0.67 -4.97 -22.92
N VAL A 8 0.37 -5.19 -21.64
CA VAL A 8 1.37 -5.30 -20.58
C VAL A 8 1.90 -6.72 -20.58
N THR A 9 3.18 -6.91 -20.87
CA THR A 9 3.80 -8.23 -20.80
C THR A 9 3.93 -8.70 -19.35
N LEU A 10 4.00 -10.02 -19.09
CA LEU A 10 4.22 -10.56 -17.75
C LEU A 10 5.48 -9.97 -17.10
N SER A 11 6.60 -9.93 -17.83
CA SER A 11 7.85 -9.38 -17.33
C SER A 11 7.75 -7.90 -16.98
N GLU A 12 7.05 -7.11 -17.80
CA GLU A 12 6.82 -5.69 -17.55
C GLU A 12 5.93 -5.47 -16.31
N GLY A 13 4.84 -6.23 -16.16
CA GLY A 13 3.97 -6.14 -14.99
C GLY A 13 4.71 -6.47 -13.69
N LEU A 14 5.56 -7.49 -13.71
CA LEU A 14 6.40 -7.85 -12.56
C LEU A 14 7.46 -6.79 -12.27
N ALA A 15 8.18 -6.30 -13.28
CA ALA A 15 9.29 -5.37 -13.10
C ALA A 15 8.85 -3.95 -12.67
N THR A 16 7.59 -3.57 -12.95
CA THR A 16 7.06 -2.23 -12.65
C THR A 16 6.30 -2.14 -11.32
N THR A 17 6.11 -3.27 -10.63
CA THR A 17 5.46 -3.32 -9.31
C THR A 17 6.24 -2.48 -8.29
N ARG A 18 5.56 -1.61 -7.56
CA ARG A 18 6.16 -0.68 -6.60
C ARG A 18 5.27 -0.47 -5.38
N SER A 19 5.89 -0.10 -4.25
CA SER A 19 5.14 0.31 -3.05
C SER A 19 4.50 1.68 -3.27
N ILE A 20 3.18 1.69 -3.49
CA ILE A 20 2.36 2.90 -3.63
C ILE A 20 2.06 3.49 -2.26
N ARG A 21 2.07 4.82 -2.16
CA ARG A 21 1.87 5.59 -0.91
C ARG A 21 0.86 6.73 -1.05
N ARG A 22 0.23 6.84 -2.22
CA ARG A 22 -0.80 7.83 -2.55
C ARG A 22 -1.85 7.12 -3.37
N TYR A 23 -3.08 7.11 -2.88
CA TYR A 23 -4.20 6.40 -3.46
C TYR A 23 -5.30 7.41 -3.76
N LEU A 24 -6.04 7.18 -4.84
CA LEU A 24 -7.32 7.84 -5.04
C LEU A 24 -8.36 7.18 -4.12
N PRO A 25 -9.38 7.91 -3.65
CA PRO A 25 -10.46 7.36 -2.83
C PRO A 25 -11.48 6.54 -3.65
N GLU A 26 -11.09 6.08 -4.85
CA GLU A 26 -11.96 5.37 -5.78
C GLU A 26 -12.10 3.90 -5.35
N PRO A 27 -13.34 3.40 -5.21
CA PRO A 27 -13.55 2.00 -4.82
C PRO A 27 -13.04 1.05 -5.91
N ILE A 28 -12.45 -0.06 -5.47
CA ILE A 28 -12.02 -1.13 -6.39
C ILE A 28 -13.22 -2.04 -6.68
N PRO A 29 -13.54 -2.33 -7.96
CA PRO A 29 -14.59 -3.28 -8.32
C PRO A 29 -14.38 -4.68 -7.69
N GLU A 30 -15.49 -5.34 -7.35
CA GLU A 30 -15.43 -6.63 -6.64
C GLU A 30 -14.80 -7.76 -7.47
N ASP A 31 -15.05 -7.77 -8.78
CA ASP A 31 -14.45 -8.70 -9.73
C ASP A 31 -12.93 -8.54 -9.82
N VAL A 32 -12.44 -7.30 -9.84
CA VAL A 32 -11.01 -7.00 -9.80
C VAL A 32 -10.37 -7.53 -8.50
N LEU A 33 -11.00 -7.31 -7.35
CA LEU A 33 -10.51 -7.83 -6.07
C LEU A 33 -10.49 -9.37 -6.06
N ARG A 34 -11.52 -10.00 -6.63
CA ARG A 34 -11.61 -11.45 -6.75
C ARG A 34 -10.48 -12.02 -7.59
N ASP A 35 -10.15 -11.40 -8.71
CA ASP A 35 -9.06 -11.83 -9.60
C ASP A 35 -7.70 -11.69 -8.92
N ILE A 36 -7.47 -10.58 -8.20
CA ILE A 36 -6.25 -10.36 -7.41
C ILE A 36 -6.08 -11.47 -6.35
N LEU A 37 -7.13 -11.75 -5.57
CA LEU A 37 -7.07 -12.77 -4.52
C LEU A 37 -6.93 -14.18 -5.09
N PHE A 38 -7.61 -14.48 -6.20
CA PHE A 38 -7.43 -15.74 -6.92
C PHE A 38 -5.97 -15.91 -7.35
N GLY A 39 -5.37 -14.88 -7.96
CA GLY A 39 -3.95 -14.87 -8.31
C GLY A 39 -3.04 -15.09 -7.10
N ALA A 40 -3.32 -14.42 -5.97
CA ALA A 40 -2.55 -14.58 -4.74
C ALA A 40 -2.58 -16.02 -4.21
N THR A 41 -3.69 -16.75 -4.36
CA THR A 41 -3.77 -18.17 -3.94
C THR A 41 -2.83 -19.10 -4.72
N ARG A 42 -2.30 -18.65 -5.86
CA ARG A 42 -1.41 -19.45 -6.72
C ARG A 42 0.04 -19.47 -6.23
N ALA A 43 0.38 -18.68 -5.22
CA ALA A 43 1.70 -18.72 -4.61
C ALA A 43 2.02 -20.13 -4.05
N PRO A 44 3.23 -20.65 -4.25
CA PRO A 44 3.59 -21.97 -3.75
C PRO A 44 3.59 -21.99 -2.21
N SER A 45 3.20 -23.12 -1.64
CA SER A 45 3.27 -23.35 -0.19
C SER A 45 3.70 -24.78 0.11
N GLY A 46 4.35 -25.00 1.26
CA GLY A 46 4.83 -26.32 1.66
C GLY A 46 3.69 -27.35 1.65
N SER A 47 3.88 -28.44 0.90
CA SER A 47 2.86 -29.48 0.67
C SER A 47 1.51 -28.94 0.14
N ASN A 48 1.53 -27.79 -0.55
CA ASN A 48 0.34 -27.08 -1.02
C ASN A 48 -0.72 -26.81 0.07
N ARG A 49 -0.28 -26.60 1.32
CA ARG A 49 -1.18 -26.41 2.47
C ARG A 49 -1.99 -25.11 2.41
N GLN A 50 -1.53 -24.13 1.63
CA GLN A 50 -2.17 -22.82 1.48
C GLN A 50 -2.53 -22.19 2.84
N PRO A 51 -1.55 -22.00 3.76
CA PRO A 51 -1.81 -21.59 5.14
C PRO A 51 -2.12 -20.09 5.28
N PHE A 52 -2.66 -19.47 4.23
CA PHE A 52 -3.00 -18.05 4.21
C PHE A 52 -4.51 -17.85 4.42
N ARG A 53 -4.83 -16.69 4.98
CA ARG A 53 -6.18 -16.11 5.01
C ARG A 53 -6.03 -14.66 4.57
N PHE A 54 -6.94 -14.21 3.73
CA PHE A 54 -6.99 -12.81 3.32
C PHE A 54 -8.19 -12.17 4.02
N MET A 55 -7.95 -11.02 4.64
CA MET A 55 -9.00 -10.14 5.16
C MET A 55 -9.00 -8.91 4.28
N VAL A 56 -10.17 -8.54 3.77
CA VAL A 56 -10.33 -7.41 2.85
C VAL A 56 -11.23 -6.39 3.53
N PHE A 57 -10.72 -5.17 3.69
CA PHE A 57 -11.43 -4.07 4.32
C PHE A 57 -11.74 -3.00 3.27
N THR A 58 -12.99 -2.98 2.83
CA THR A 58 -13.51 -2.01 1.85
C THR A 58 -14.19 -0.84 2.57
N ASP A 59 -15.38 -0.41 2.12
CA ASP A 59 -16.08 0.80 2.60
C ASP A 59 -17.26 0.50 3.56
N THR A 60 -17.19 -0.59 4.32
CA THR A 60 -18.19 -0.86 5.37
C THR A 60 -17.81 -0.17 6.67
N GLU A 61 -18.78 0.18 7.51
CA GLU A 61 -18.53 0.83 8.81
C GLU A 61 -17.56 0.03 9.70
N LYS A 62 -17.67 -1.31 9.69
CA LYS A 62 -16.72 -2.18 10.40
C LYS A 62 -15.32 -2.14 9.77
N SER A 63 -15.23 -2.09 8.44
CA SER A 63 -13.95 -1.93 7.75
C SER A 63 -13.29 -0.60 8.13
N LYS A 64 -14.04 0.50 8.14
CA LYS A 64 -13.54 1.82 8.56
C LYS A 64 -12.94 1.79 9.97
N GLN A 65 -13.62 1.15 10.92
CA GLN A 65 -13.10 0.96 12.28
C GLN A 65 -11.76 0.19 12.30
N VAL A 66 -11.66 -0.90 11.53
CA VAL A 66 -10.41 -1.67 11.43
C VAL A 66 -9.30 -0.87 10.74
N LYS A 67 -9.61 -0.19 9.64
CA LYS A 67 -8.66 0.66 8.91
C LYS A 67 -8.11 1.78 9.80
N ALA A 68 -8.96 2.39 10.65
CA ALA A 68 -8.54 3.39 11.63
C ALA A 68 -7.56 2.81 12.67
N LEU A 69 -7.80 1.60 13.17
CA LEU A 69 -6.87 0.92 14.10
C LEU A 69 -5.52 0.61 13.43
N ILE A 70 -5.53 0.13 12.18
CA ILE A 70 -4.32 -0.13 11.43
C ILE A 70 -3.54 1.17 11.18
N ALA A 71 -4.24 2.27 10.83
CA ALA A 71 -3.64 3.57 10.60
C ALA A 71 -2.92 4.10 11.86
N GLN A 72 -3.53 3.97 13.05
CA GLN A 72 -2.89 4.33 14.32
C GLN A 72 -1.60 3.54 14.56
N GLY A 73 -1.60 2.23 14.28
CA GLY A 73 -0.41 1.39 14.35
C GLY A 73 0.68 1.82 13.35
N ALA A 74 0.28 2.13 12.11
CA ALA A 74 1.19 2.60 11.06
C ALA A 74 1.85 3.95 11.43
N GLN A 75 1.08 4.89 11.97
CA GLN A 75 1.59 6.18 12.46
C GLN A 75 2.58 5.98 13.61
N THR A 76 2.24 5.13 14.58
CA THR A 76 3.13 4.82 15.71
C THR A 76 4.46 4.24 15.24
N LEU A 77 4.40 3.25 14.33
CA LEU A 77 5.60 2.63 13.77
C LEU A 77 6.43 3.62 12.95
N TRP A 78 5.76 4.47 12.15
CA TRP A 78 6.44 5.49 11.37
C TRP A 78 7.14 6.52 12.25
N ASN A 79 6.47 7.04 13.28
CA ASN A 79 7.07 7.99 14.22
C ASN A 79 8.31 7.42 14.90
N PHE A 80 8.24 6.15 15.34
CA PHE A 80 9.39 5.46 15.92
C PHE A 80 10.53 5.32 14.91
N LYS A 81 10.23 4.86 13.68
CA LYS A 81 11.21 4.69 12.61
C LYS A 81 11.84 6.03 12.19
N ARG A 82 11.02 7.08 12.05
CA ARG A 82 11.45 8.44 11.67
C ARG A 82 12.49 8.95 12.66
N ALA A 83 12.23 8.80 13.96
CA ALA A 83 13.16 9.17 15.01
C ALA A 83 14.42 8.30 15.02
N ASN A 84 14.27 6.97 15.05
CA ASN A 84 15.38 6.03 15.18
C ASN A 84 16.35 6.07 13.98
N ASP A 85 15.82 6.19 12.77
CA ASP A 85 16.62 6.25 11.54
C ASP A 85 17.10 7.69 11.25
N GLY A 86 16.82 8.63 12.15
CA GLY A 86 17.26 10.02 12.10
C GLY A 86 16.74 10.75 10.87
N TYR A 87 15.48 10.55 10.47
CA TYR A 87 14.90 11.15 9.27
C TYR A 87 14.94 12.68 9.27
N ASP A 88 14.96 13.29 10.46
CA ASP A 88 15.02 14.75 10.65
C ASP A 88 16.45 15.28 10.88
N ALA A 89 17.46 14.41 10.78
CA ALA A 89 18.86 14.76 10.97
C ALA A 89 19.67 14.72 9.65
N GLY A 90 20.78 15.47 9.62
CA GLY A 90 21.64 15.61 8.43
C GLY A 90 20.89 16.28 7.29
N SER A 91 20.91 15.71 6.08
CA SER A 91 20.11 16.22 4.96
C SER A 91 18.61 16.21 5.21
N GLY A 92 18.12 15.52 6.26
CA GLY A 92 16.73 15.58 6.71
C GLY A 92 16.29 16.96 7.24
N SER A 93 17.24 17.82 7.62
CA SER A 93 16.94 19.21 7.99
C SER A 93 16.87 20.16 6.78
N GLU A 94 17.21 19.67 5.59
CA GLU A 94 17.08 20.44 4.35
C GLU A 94 15.71 20.16 3.72
N GLU A 95 14.94 21.21 3.46
CA GLU A 95 13.54 21.11 2.99
C GLU A 95 13.39 20.25 1.73
N ASN A 96 14.32 20.36 0.78
CA ASN A 96 14.24 19.71 -0.53
C ASN A 96 15.21 18.54 -0.71
N SER A 97 15.67 17.90 0.37
CA SER A 97 16.51 16.72 0.23
C SER A 97 15.71 15.48 -0.19
N PRO A 98 16.35 14.47 -0.82
CA PRO A 98 15.70 13.18 -1.06
C PRO A 98 15.12 12.54 0.21
N LYS A 99 15.78 12.75 1.35
CA LYS A 99 15.40 12.20 2.65
C LYS A 99 14.11 12.85 3.17
N THR A 100 14.03 14.18 3.09
CA THR A 100 12.83 14.94 3.47
C THR A 100 11.64 14.60 2.57
N ARG A 101 11.86 14.48 1.25
CA ARG A 101 10.79 14.04 0.32
C ARG A 101 10.24 12.65 0.66
N MET A 102 11.13 11.71 1.01
CA MET A 102 10.71 10.38 1.45
C MET A 102 9.95 10.45 2.78
N ALA A 103 10.45 11.20 3.75
CA ALA A 103 9.79 11.40 5.04
C ALA A 103 8.37 11.97 4.86
N ASN A 104 8.22 13.04 4.09
CA ASN A 104 6.92 13.68 3.83
C ASN A 104 5.96 12.74 3.08
N THR A 105 6.47 11.90 2.18
CA THR A 105 5.66 10.89 1.47
C THR A 105 5.14 9.83 2.44
N MET A 106 5.98 9.37 3.36
CA MET A 106 5.60 8.41 4.40
C MET A 106 4.63 9.01 5.40
N GLU A 107 4.87 10.24 5.85
CA GLU A 107 4.00 10.98 6.77
C GLU A 107 2.58 11.08 6.19
N ASN A 108 2.46 11.62 4.97
CA ASN A 108 1.17 11.72 4.29
C ASN A 108 0.51 10.35 4.10
N TYR A 109 1.29 9.30 3.84
CA TYR A 109 0.73 7.96 3.67
C TYR A 109 0.15 7.40 4.97
N VAL A 110 0.84 7.55 6.10
CA VAL A 110 0.35 7.04 7.39
C VAL A 110 -0.77 7.88 7.97
N GLU A 111 -0.80 9.18 7.70
CA GLU A 111 -1.92 10.07 8.05
C GLU A 111 -3.21 9.69 7.29
N ASN A 112 -3.09 9.37 6.00
CA ASN A 112 -4.23 9.04 5.14
C ASN A 112 -4.45 7.53 4.97
N PHE A 113 -3.80 6.70 5.80
CA PHE A 113 -3.79 5.24 5.63
C PHE A 113 -5.19 4.63 5.74
N ALA A 114 -6.07 5.21 6.57
CA ALA A 114 -7.45 4.75 6.73
C ALA A 114 -8.34 5.05 5.52
N GLU A 115 -7.93 5.98 4.66
CA GLU A 115 -8.68 6.45 3.50
C GLU A 115 -8.37 5.67 2.22
N VAL A 116 -7.36 4.79 2.23
CA VAL A 116 -7.05 3.96 1.06
C VAL A 116 -8.25 3.07 0.70
N PRO A 117 -8.57 2.84 -0.58
CA PRO A 117 -9.86 2.24 -0.95
C PRO A 117 -10.04 0.81 -0.43
N VAL A 118 -8.95 0.05 -0.30
CA VAL A 118 -8.93 -1.32 0.24
C VAL A 118 -7.66 -1.53 1.07
N LEU A 119 -7.81 -2.12 2.27
CA LEU A 119 -6.73 -2.73 3.05
C LEU A 119 -6.86 -4.25 3.08
#